data_AF-A0A838S7V5-F1
#
_entry.id   AF-A0A838S7V5-F1
#
_cell.length_a   1.000
_cell.length_b   1.000
_cell.length_c   1.000
_cell.angle_alpha   90.00
_cell.angle_beta   90.00
_cell.angle_gamma   90.00
#
_symmetry.space_group_name_H-M   'P 1'
#
loop_
_entity.id
_entity.type
_entity.pdbx_description
1 polymer ?
#
loop_
_entity_poly.entity_id
_entity_poly.type
_entity_poly.pdbx_seq_one_letter_code
_entity_poly.pdbx_strand_id
1 'polypeptide(L)'
;MTHPWTPVSPCGDGCLPPAGSVPTVGAARRVLRLLTAAAAMVVIAGVLGTLPLRSPSARERSLRCWFQVLLAALQVRTEVRGDTRFAPRGVPVLVVSNHVSWLDVLALGAVQPLRMVGKSEVRDWALVGVL
;
A
#
# COMPACT_ATOMS: atom_id res chain seq x y z
N MET A 1 20.88 6.29 -16.44
CA MET A 1 20.30 7.41 -17.20
C MET A 1 19.96 8.53 -16.22
N THR A 2 20.75 9.60 -16.20
CA THR A 2 20.51 10.81 -15.39
C THR A 2 19.90 11.88 -16.29
N HIS A 3 18.77 12.45 -15.87
CA HIS A 3 18.02 13.52 -16.56
C HIS A 3 17.72 14.68 -15.59
N PRO A 4 17.37 15.89 -16.05
CA PRO A 4 17.24 17.09 -15.22
C PRO A 4 16.23 16.97 -14.06
N TRP A 5 15.29 16.05 -14.17
CA TRP A 5 14.23 15.80 -13.18
C TRP A 5 14.48 14.54 -12.34
N THR A 6 15.69 13.97 -12.40
CA THR A 6 16.03 12.80 -11.59
C THR A 6 15.99 13.21 -10.11
N PRO A 7 15.10 12.63 -9.28
CA PRO A 7 15.11 12.93 -7.86
C PRO A 7 16.43 12.42 -7.26
N VAL A 8 17.18 13.31 -6.61
CA VAL A 8 18.42 12.98 -5.93
C VAL A 8 18.17 13.09 -4.44
N SER A 9 18.35 11.99 -3.71
CA SER A 9 18.33 12.01 -2.25
C SER A 9 19.67 12.56 -1.75
N PRO A 10 19.70 13.56 -0.84
CA PRO A 10 20.93 13.97 -0.18
C PRO A 10 21.45 12.90 0.79
N CYS A 11 20.62 11.93 1.15
CA CYS A 11 21.01 10.80 1.97
C CYS A 11 21.64 9.68 1.15
N GLY A 12 22.88 9.34 1.50
CA GLY A 12 23.60 8.12 1.12
C GLY A 12 23.89 7.25 2.36
N ASP A 13 24.97 6.46 2.31
CA ASP A 13 25.34 5.52 3.39
C ASP A 13 25.57 6.20 4.75
N GLY A 14 25.95 7.47 4.77
CA GLY A 14 26.11 8.26 6.00
C GLY A 14 24.79 8.56 6.74
N CYS A 15 23.64 8.39 6.10
CA CYS A 15 22.34 8.49 6.76
C CYS A 15 21.90 7.18 7.42
N LEU A 16 22.61 6.07 7.15
CA LEU A 16 22.31 4.80 7.79
C LEU A 16 22.87 4.82 9.22
N PRO A 17 22.13 4.25 10.19
CA PRO A 17 22.68 4.04 11.52
C PRO A 17 23.95 3.17 11.44
N PRO A 18 24.98 3.45 12.27
CA PRO A 18 26.20 2.65 12.29
C PRO A 18 25.91 1.16 12.41
N ALA A 19 26.70 0.32 11.73
CA ALA A 19 26.54 -1.13 11.80
C ALA A 19 26.54 -1.60 13.27
N GLY A 20 25.47 -2.30 13.66
CA GLY A 20 25.31 -2.79 15.04
C GLY A 20 24.69 -1.79 16.04
N SER A 21 24.39 -0.54 15.64
CA SER A 21 23.76 0.44 16.53
C SER A 21 22.25 0.28 16.66
N VAL A 22 21.64 -0.59 15.85
CA VAL A 22 20.21 -0.90 15.92
C VAL A 22 19.99 -2.22 16.67
N PRO A 23 19.03 -2.28 17.61
CA PRO A 23 18.74 -3.51 18.33
C PRO A 23 18.35 -4.65 17.38
N THR A 24 19.01 -5.80 17.53
CA THR A 24 18.64 -7.00 16.76
C THR A 24 17.37 -7.64 17.33
N VAL A 25 16.48 -8.10 16.46
CA VAL A 25 15.27 -8.81 16.88
C VAL A 25 15.58 -10.30 17.11
N GLY A 26 15.24 -10.82 18.30
CA GLY A 26 15.44 -12.24 18.63
C GLY A 26 14.73 -13.18 17.65
N ALA A 27 15.30 -14.38 17.44
CA ALA A 27 14.81 -15.35 16.44
C ALA A 27 13.34 -15.72 16.64
N ALA A 28 12.90 -15.95 17.88
CA ALA A 28 11.50 -16.26 18.19
C ALA A 28 10.54 -15.14 17.74
N ARG A 29 10.89 -13.87 18.00
CA ARG A 29 10.08 -12.72 17.57
C ARG A 29 10.09 -12.56 16.04
N ARG A 30 11.21 -12.87 15.37
CA ARG A 30 11.28 -12.90 13.90
C ARG A 30 10.35 -13.97 13.33
N VAL A 31 10.43 -15.20 13.84
CA VAL A 31 9.56 -16.32 13.41
C VAL A 31 8.10 -15.98 13.63
N LEU A 32 7.73 -15.46 14.82
CA LEU A 32 6.36 -15.05 15.09
C LEU A 32 5.87 -14.00 14.08
N ARG A 33 6.66 -12.96 13.81
CA ARG A 33 6.31 -11.93 12.81
C ARG A 33 6.11 -12.53 11.42
N LEU A 34 7.00 -13.43 10.99
CA LEU A 34 6.88 -14.09 9.68
C LEU A 34 5.63 -14.96 9.59
N LEU A 35 5.34 -15.75 10.63
CA LEU A 35 4.12 -16.57 10.68
C LEU A 35 2.86 -15.71 10.67
N THR A 36 2.84 -14.61 11.42
CA THR A 36 1.70 -13.67 11.40
C THR A 36 1.52 -13.02 10.03
N ALA A 37 2.61 -12.63 9.37
CA ALA A 37 2.56 -12.05 8.03
C ALA A 37 2.07 -13.07 6.99
N ALA A 38 2.54 -14.33 7.07
CA ALA A 38 2.09 -15.41 6.21
C ALA A 38 0.60 -15.74 6.42
N ALA A 39 0.14 -15.84 7.67
CA ALA A 39 -1.27 -16.04 7.98
C ALA A 39 -2.15 -14.89 7.45
N ALA A 40 -1.70 -13.64 7.63
CA ALA A 40 -2.39 -12.47 7.09
C ALA A 40 -2.48 -12.53 5.56
N MET A 41 -1.39 -12.90 4.87
CA MET A 41 -1.36 -13.09 3.41
C MET A 41 -2.39 -14.13 2.94
N VAL A 42 -2.52 -15.26 3.64
CA VAL A 42 -3.51 -16.30 3.31
C VAL A 42 -4.94 -15.79 3.48
N VAL A 43 -5.21 -15.08 4.58
CA VAL A 43 -6.52 -14.46 4.82
C VAL A 43 -6.82 -13.42 3.73
N ILE A 44 -5.84 -12.59 3.36
CA ILE A 44 -5.96 -11.61 2.28
C ILE A 44 -6.29 -12.31 0.97
N ALA A 45 -5.56 -13.36 0.59
CA ALA A 45 -5.81 -14.11 -0.64
C ALA A 45 -7.23 -14.71 -0.66
N GLY A 46 -7.68 -15.31 0.45
CA GLY A 46 -9.04 -15.85 0.58
C GLY A 46 -10.11 -14.78 0.43
N VAL A 47 -9.93 -13.61 1.06
CA VAL A 47 -10.90 -12.52 0.92
C VAL A 47 -10.89 -11.96 -0.51
N LEU A 48 -9.71 -11.74 -1.10
CA LEU A 48 -9.59 -11.25 -2.48
C LEU A 48 -10.25 -12.22 -3.47
N GLY A 49 -10.10 -13.53 -3.28
CA GLY A 49 -10.75 -14.56 -4.09
C GLY A 49 -12.28 -14.53 -4.05
N THR A 50 -12.88 -13.96 -3.00
CA THR A 50 -14.34 -13.79 -2.90
C THR A 50 -14.85 -12.48 -3.50
N LEU A 51 -13.98 -11.54 -3.91
CA LEU A 51 -14.39 -10.27 -4.52
C LEU A 51 -15.18 -10.38 -5.83
N PRO A 52 -14.92 -11.35 -6.74
CA PRO A 52 -15.71 -11.54 -7.95
C PRO A 52 -17.18 -11.88 -7.67
N LEU A 53 -17.45 -12.48 -6.51
CA LEU A 53 -18.79 -12.87 -6.07
C LEU A 53 -19.56 -11.72 -5.39
N ARG A 54 -18.91 -10.56 -5.18
CA ARG A 54 -19.49 -9.41 -4.50
C ARG A 54 -20.03 -8.39 -5.48
N SER A 55 -21.13 -7.73 -5.10
CA SER A 55 -21.62 -6.56 -5.85
C SER A 55 -20.54 -5.47 -5.90
N PRO A 56 -20.55 -4.58 -6.93
CA PRO A 56 -19.55 -3.52 -7.07
C PRO A 56 -19.39 -2.66 -5.81
N SER A 57 -20.51 -2.33 -5.15
CA SER A 57 -20.50 -1.54 -3.91
C SER A 57 -19.94 -2.31 -2.71
N ALA A 58 -20.19 -3.61 -2.61
CA ALA A 58 -19.61 -4.45 -1.57
C ALA A 58 -18.11 -4.64 -1.77
N ARG A 59 -17.67 -4.86 -3.01
CA ARG A 59 -16.25 -4.94 -3.38
C ARG A 59 -15.50 -3.66 -3.04
N GLU A 60 -16.05 -2.48 -3.38
CA GLU A 60 -15.45 -1.19 -3.03
C GLU A 60 -15.30 -1.02 -1.52
N ARG A 61 -16.37 -1.31 -0.74
CA ARG A 61 -16.31 -1.23 0.73
C ARG A 61 -15.28 -2.17 1.33
N SER A 62 -15.20 -3.41 0.84
CA SER A 62 -14.20 -4.38 1.30
C SER A 62 -12.79 -3.87 1.05
N LEU A 63 -12.49 -3.42 -0.17
CA LEU A 63 -11.17 -2.88 -0.51
C LEU A 63 -10.81 -1.65 0.34
N ARG A 64 -11.76 -0.73 0.52
CA ARG A 64 -11.58 0.46 1.37
C ARG A 64 -11.24 0.08 2.81
N CYS A 65 -12.00 -0.84 3.39
CA CYS A 65 -11.75 -1.36 4.73
C CYS A 65 -10.35 -2.00 4.83
N TRP A 66 -9.94 -2.77 3.81
CA TRP A 66 -8.60 -3.37 3.80
C TRP A 66 -7.49 -2.33 3.84
N PHE A 67 -7.57 -1.29 3.03
CA PHE A 67 -6.58 -0.21 3.07
C PHE A 67 -6.56 0.50 4.44
N GLN A 68 -7.72 0.74 5.05
CA GLN A 68 -7.80 1.31 6.40
C GLN A 68 -7.18 0.41 7.47
N VAL A 69 -7.43 -0.90 7.43
CA VAL A 69 -6.83 -1.88 8.34
C VAL A 69 -5.32 -1.94 8.17
N LEU A 70 -4.81 -1.90 6.93
CA LEU A 70 -3.37 -1.90 6.67
C LEU A 70 -2.70 -0.64 7.23
N LEU A 71 -3.29 0.53 7.03
CA LEU A 71 -2.78 1.78 7.61
C LEU A 71 -2.80 1.75 9.14
N ALA A 72 -3.89 1.25 9.74
CA ALA A 72 -4.00 1.09 11.18
C ALA A 72 -2.94 0.12 11.75
N ALA A 73 -2.68 -1.00 11.05
CA ALA A 73 -1.64 -1.95 11.43
C ALA A 73 -0.22 -1.34 11.36
N LEU A 74 -0.02 -0.35 10.49
CA LEU A 74 1.20 0.45 10.40
C LEU A 74 1.21 1.64 11.38
N GLN A 75 0.20 1.76 12.24
CA GLN A 75 0.00 2.88 13.17
C GLN A 75 -0.11 4.25 12.47
N VAL A 76 -0.57 4.27 11.22
CA VAL A 76 -0.81 5.48 10.43
C VAL A 76 -2.24 5.95 10.67
N ARG A 77 -2.39 7.23 11.05
CA ARG A 77 -3.68 7.90 11.17
C ARG A 77 -3.91 8.79 9.95
N THR A 78 -5.05 8.64 9.28
CA THR A 78 -5.44 9.44 8.11
C THR A 78 -6.45 10.50 8.49
N GLU A 79 -6.18 11.75 8.15
CA GLU A 79 -7.15 12.85 8.21
C GLU A 79 -7.54 13.22 6.78
N VAL A 80 -8.83 13.17 6.47
CA VAL A 80 -9.38 13.55 5.16
C VAL A 80 -10.10 14.88 5.32
N ARG A 81 -9.70 15.89 4.55
CA ARG A 81 -10.34 17.19 4.50
C ARG A 81 -11.12 17.33 3.20
N GLY A 82 -12.36 17.79 3.29
CA GLY A 82 -13.27 17.87 2.15
C GLY A 82 -14.01 16.56 1.89
N ASP A 83 -14.34 16.30 0.63
CA ASP A 83 -15.15 15.15 0.24
C ASP A 83 -14.39 13.81 0.38
N THR A 84 -15.12 12.77 0.78
CA THR A 84 -14.62 11.38 0.88
C THR A 84 -14.80 10.59 -0.41
N ARG A 85 -15.12 11.29 -1.50
CA ARG A 85 -15.19 10.76 -2.87
C ARG A 85 -14.49 11.71 -3.82
N PHE A 86 -13.77 11.13 -4.78
CA PHE A 86 -13.08 11.89 -5.80
C PHE A 86 -13.99 12.33 -6.95
N ALA A 87 -15.13 11.68 -7.13
CA ALA A 87 -16.15 12.04 -8.13
C ALA A 87 -17.54 11.47 -7.73
N PRO A 88 -18.63 12.02 -8.32
CA PRO A 88 -19.95 11.40 -8.24
C PRO A 88 -19.94 9.94 -8.72
N ARG A 89 -20.87 9.13 -8.23
CA ARG A 89 -20.97 7.71 -8.63
C ARG A 89 -21.22 7.60 -10.14
N GLY A 90 -20.47 6.71 -10.79
CA GLY A 90 -20.58 6.46 -12.23
C GLY A 90 -19.81 7.45 -13.12
N VAL A 91 -19.19 8.49 -12.54
CA VAL A 91 -18.36 9.44 -13.29
C VAL A 91 -16.90 8.99 -13.26
N PRO A 92 -16.27 8.71 -14.41
CA PRO A 92 -14.85 8.43 -14.47
C PRO A 92 -14.04 9.70 -14.18
N VAL A 93 -12.97 9.57 -13.39
CA VAL A 93 -12.08 10.68 -13.02
C VAL A 93 -10.63 10.19 -12.99
N LEU A 94 -9.71 11.05 -13.40
CA LEU A 94 -8.27 10.86 -13.17
C LEU A 94 -7.88 11.62 -11.89
N VAL A 95 -7.49 10.88 -10.86
CA VAL A 95 -7.00 11.46 -9.60
C VAL A 95 -5.50 11.70 -9.71
N VAL A 96 -5.07 12.94 -9.50
CA VAL A 96 -3.67 13.34 -9.53
C VAL A 96 -3.25 13.76 -8.12
N SER A 97 -2.12 13.25 -7.66
CA SER A 97 -1.54 13.58 -6.35
C SER A 97 -0.02 13.62 -6.48
N ASN A 98 0.63 14.33 -5.56
CA ASN A 98 2.06 14.21 -5.35
C ASN A 98 2.40 12.76 -4.95
N HIS A 99 3.51 12.23 -5.45
CA HIS A 99 4.00 10.92 -5.05
C HIS A 99 5.23 11.08 -4.15
N VAL A 100 5.07 10.79 -2.86
CA VAL A 100 6.09 11.00 -1.82
C VAL A 100 6.49 9.68 -1.18
N SER A 101 5.57 8.73 -1.11
CA SER A 101 5.79 7.47 -0.43
C SER A 101 5.04 6.31 -1.09
N TRP A 102 5.54 5.10 -0.91
CA TRP A 102 4.79 3.89 -1.23
C TRP A 102 3.46 3.81 -0.44
N LEU A 103 3.37 4.52 0.69
CA LEU A 103 2.13 4.64 1.48
C LEU A 103 0.99 5.35 0.73
N ASP A 104 1.28 6.13 -0.31
CA ASP A 104 0.28 6.90 -1.06
C ASP A 104 -0.81 5.99 -1.64
N VAL A 105 -0.43 4.78 -2.07
CA VAL A 105 -1.37 3.77 -2.58
C VAL A 105 -2.38 3.36 -1.51
N LEU A 106 -1.90 3.11 -0.29
CA LEU A 106 -2.74 2.72 0.83
C LEU A 106 -3.62 3.88 1.29
N ALA A 107 -3.04 5.08 1.40
CA ALA A 107 -3.74 6.29 1.84
C ALA A 107 -4.91 6.64 0.92
N LEU A 108 -4.68 6.70 -0.40
CA LEU A 108 -5.74 6.98 -1.37
C LEU A 108 -6.78 5.87 -1.43
N GLY A 109 -6.36 4.60 -1.39
CA GLY A 109 -7.26 3.45 -1.37
C GLY A 109 -8.17 3.39 -0.14
N ALA A 110 -7.68 3.87 1.01
CA ALA A 110 -8.45 3.98 2.25
C ALA A 110 -9.55 5.07 2.19
N VAL A 111 -9.37 6.08 1.33
CA VAL A 111 -10.40 7.08 1.02
C VAL A 111 -11.38 6.51 -0.01
N GLN A 112 -10.91 6.14 -1.19
CA GLN A 112 -11.72 5.53 -2.23
C GLN A 112 -10.82 4.63 -3.10
N PRO A 113 -11.07 3.30 -3.14
CA PRO A 113 -10.29 2.39 -3.97
C PRO A 113 -10.30 2.81 -5.44
N LEU A 114 -9.12 2.89 -6.04
CA LEU A 114 -8.91 3.36 -7.40
C LEU A 114 -7.94 2.46 -8.17
N ARG A 115 -7.91 2.60 -9.49
CA ARG A 115 -6.93 1.93 -10.35
C ARG A 115 -5.70 2.83 -10.48
N MET A 116 -4.56 2.35 -10.00
CA MET A 116 -3.30 3.09 -9.97
C MET A 116 -2.56 2.90 -11.31
N VAL A 117 -1.86 3.94 -11.77
CA VAL A 117 -0.89 3.81 -12.86
C VAL A 117 0.43 3.36 -12.26
N GLY A 118 0.93 2.20 -12.69
CA GLY A 118 2.20 1.63 -12.23
C GLY A 118 3.25 1.60 -13.34
N LYS A 119 4.51 1.47 -12.94
CA LYS A 119 5.61 1.16 -13.86
C LYS A 119 5.43 -0.24 -14.45
N SER A 120 5.86 -0.45 -15.70
CA SER A 120 5.78 -1.74 -16.38
C SER A 120 6.43 -2.88 -15.59
N GLU A 121 7.54 -2.59 -14.94
CA GLU A 121 8.38 -3.50 -14.16
C GLU A 121 7.64 -4.09 -12.96
N VAL A 122 6.57 -3.43 -12.49
CA VAL A 122 5.71 -3.97 -11.41
C VAL A 122 5.04 -5.27 -11.85
N ARG A 123 4.83 -5.48 -13.16
CA ARG A 123 4.30 -6.74 -13.71
C ARG A 123 5.21 -7.93 -13.42
N ASP A 124 6.51 -7.70 -13.28
CA ASP A 124 7.48 -8.78 -13.05
C ASP A 124 7.68 -9.08 -11.55
N TRP A 125 6.99 -8.33 -10.68
CA TRP A 125 7.09 -8.54 -9.24
C TRP A 125 6.32 -9.79 -8.83
N ALA A 126 7.00 -10.67 -8.09
CA ALA A 126 6.36 -11.83 -7.48
C ALA A 126 5.13 -11.43 -6.68
N LEU A 127 4.03 -12.17 -6.84
CA LEU A 127 2.72 -11.98 -6.20
C LEU A 127 1.92 -10.74 -6.63
N VAL A 128 2.58 -9.60 -6.88
CA VAL A 128 1.89 -8.34 -7.23
C VAL A 128 1.55 -8.29 -8.72
N GLY A 129 2.46 -8.72 -9.59
CA GLY A 129 2.29 -8.62 -11.04
C GLY A 129 1.24 -9.57 -11.65
N VAL A 130 0.80 -10.57 -10.88
CA VAL A 130 -0.20 -11.59 -11.28
C VAL A 130 -1.63 -11.25 -10.83
N LEU A 131 -1.82 -10.15 -10.08
CA LEU A 131 -3.12 -9.68 -9.57
C LEU A 131 -3.71 -8.54 -10.43
#